data_AF-K8XAX8-F1
#
_entry.id   AF-K8XAX8-F1
#
_cell.length_a   1.000
_cell.length_b   1.000
_cell.length_c   1.000
_cell.angle_alpha   90.00
_cell.angle_beta   90.00
_cell.angle_gamma   90.00
#
_symmetry.space_group_name_H-M   'P 1'
#
loop_
_entity.id
_entity.type
_entity.pdbx_description
1 polymer ?
#
loop_
_entity_poly.entity_id
_entity_poly.type
_entity_poly.pdbx_seq_one_letter_code
_entity_poly.pdbx_strand_id
1 'polypeptide(L)' 'TYALTNATLPYVVALADKGWKEATATVPGLAAGLSTHDGQLLSTEVAAAHGYTAVS' A
#
# COMPACT_ATOMS: atom_id res chain seq x y z
N THR A 1 -6.98 -21.33 -1.38
CA THR A 1 -6.19 -20.31 -2.12
C THR A 1 -7.06 -19.33 -2.88
N TYR A 2 -8.15 -19.77 -3.52
CA TYR A 2 -9.08 -18.90 -4.28
C TYR A 2 -9.62 -17.68 -3.53
N ALA A 3 -9.97 -17.81 -2.24
CA ALA A 3 -10.55 -16.70 -1.48
C ALA A 3 -9.62 -15.47 -1.39
N LEU A 4 -8.34 -15.69 -1.06
CA LEU A 4 -7.37 -14.60 -0.97
C LEU A 4 -7.06 -14.02 -2.36
N THR A 5 -6.85 -14.88 -3.36
CA THR A 5 -6.55 -14.43 -4.73
C THR A 5 -7.70 -13.59 -5.29
N ASN A 6 -8.96 -14.00 -5.11
CA ASN A 6 -10.11 -13.21 -5.57
C ASN A 6 -10.18 -11.85 -4.88
N ALA A 7 -9.83 -11.78 -3.59
CA ALA A 7 -9.79 -10.52 -2.85
C ALA A 7 -8.64 -9.59 -3.30
N THR A 8 -7.47 -10.15 -3.65
CA THR A 8 -6.29 -9.35 -4.01
C THR A 8 -6.16 -9.05 -5.50
N LEU A 9 -6.77 -9.85 -6.36
CA LEU A 9 -6.64 -9.74 -7.82
C LEU A 9 -6.93 -8.33 -8.36
N PRO A 10 -7.97 -7.60 -7.92
CA PRO A 10 -8.22 -6.25 -8.41
C PRO A 10 -7.06 -5.28 -8.13
N TYR A 11 -6.41 -5.40 -6.97
CA TYR A 11 -5.27 -4.57 -6.59
C TYR A 11 -4.03 -4.93 -7.40
N VAL A 12 -3.77 -6.23 -7.60
CA VAL A 12 -2.63 -6.72 -8.39
C VAL A 12 -2.71 -6.23 -9.83
N VAL A 13 -3.88 -6.33 -10.46
CA VAL A 13 -4.10 -5.85 -11.83
C VAL A 13 -3.87 -4.34 -11.93
N ALA A 14 -4.46 -3.55 -11.02
CA ALA A 14 -4.28 -2.10 -11.04
C ALA A 14 -2.82 -1.67 -10.83
N LEU A 15 -2.08 -2.36 -9.96
CA LEU A 15 -0.65 -2.13 -9.76
C LEU A 15 0.17 -2.45 -11.02
N ALA A 16 -0.16 -3.54 -11.71
CA ALA A 16 0.53 -3.95 -12.93
C ALA A 16 0.27 -2.96 -14.09
N ASP A 17 -0.97 -2.51 -14.25
CA ASP A 17 -1.37 -1.64 -15.36
C ASP A 17 -0.89 -0.20 -15.20
N LYS A 18 -0.91 0.33 -13.96
CA LYS A 18 -0.74 1.77 -13.68
C LYS A 18 0.51 2.12 -12.88
N GLY A 19 1.17 1.12 -12.32
CA GLY A 19 2.20 1.34 -11.29
C GLY A 19 1.61 1.84 -9.96
N TRP A 20 2.45 1.82 -8.92
CA TRP A 20 1.96 2.00 -7.55
C TRP A 20 1.41 3.39 -7.27
N LYS A 21 2.03 4.46 -7.77
CA LYS A 21 1.63 5.85 -7.48
C LYS A 21 0.20 6.14 -7.96
N GLU A 22 -0.10 5.76 -9.20
CA GLU A 22 -1.44 5.95 -9.78
C GLU A 22 -2.44 4.93 -9.22
N ALA A 23 -2.02 3.68 -9.00
CA ALA A 23 -2.89 2.67 -8.40
C ALA A 23 -3.34 3.09 -6.99
N THR A 24 -2.45 3.58 -6.13
CA THR A 24 -2.82 4.06 -4.78
C THR A 24 -3.72 5.28 -4.82
N ALA A 25 -3.58 6.15 -5.83
CA ALA A 25 -4.43 7.32 -5.99
C ALA A 25 -5.85 6.97 -6.52
N THR A 26 -5.98 5.87 -7.27
CA THR A 26 -7.23 5.54 -7.98
C THR A 26 -7.97 4.31 -7.44
N VAL A 27 -7.30 3.44 -6.68
CA VAL A 27 -7.91 2.23 -6.09
C VAL A 27 -8.24 2.47 -4.62
N PRO A 28 -9.53 2.49 -4.24
CA PRO A 28 -9.93 2.70 -2.85
C PRO A 28 -9.26 1.71 -1.89
N GLY A 29 -8.77 2.22 -0.77
CA GLY A 29 -8.12 1.42 0.29
C GLY A 29 -6.69 1.00 -0.01
N LEU A 30 -6.21 1.05 -1.26
CA LEU A 30 -4.85 0.63 -1.61
C LEU A 30 -3.80 1.56 -1.00
N ALA A 31 -4.06 2.87 -0.98
CA ALA A 31 -3.17 3.86 -0.35
C ALA A 31 -2.94 3.58 1.14
N ALA A 32 -3.97 3.14 1.87
CA ALA A 32 -3.85 2.83 3.30
C ALA A 32 -2.95 1.61 3.58
N GLY A 33 -2.71 0.77 2.58
CA GLY A 33 -1.79 -0.37 2.68
C GLY A 33 -0.32 -0.02 2.43
N LEU A 34 0.01 1.23 2.06
CA LEU A 34 1.36 1.60 1.71
C LEU A 34 2.24 1.72 2.97
N SER A 35 3.35 0.98 3.01
CA SER A 35 4.19 0.93 4.21
C SER A 35 5.53 1.63 4.07
N THR A 36 6.22 1.50 2.93
CA THR A 36 7.56 2.09 2.72
C THR A 36 7.80 2.47 1.27
N HIS A 37 8.63 3.47 1.03
CA HIS A 37 9.18 3.79 -0.29
C HIS A 37 10.46 4.61 -0.15
N ASP A 38 11.49 4.32 -0.93
CA ASP A 38 12.74 5.11 -1.01
C ASP A 38 13.38 5.42 0.37
N GLY A 39 13.46 4.39 1.23
CA GLY A 39 13.99 4.52 2.59
C GLY A 39 13.06 5.22 3.60
N GLN A 40 11.88 5.66 3.16
CA GLN A 40 10.87 6.31 4.00
C GLN A 40 9.85 5.30 4.53
N LEU A 41 9.49 5.44 5.80
CA LEU A 41 8.39 4.73 6.44
C LEU A 41 7.11 5.56 6.28
N LEU A 42 6.03 4.97 5.79
CA LEU A 42 4.78 5.66 5.43
C LEU A 42 3.61 5.25 6.34
N SER A 43 3.67 4.07 6.97
CA SER A 43 2.66 3.68 7.97
C SER A 43 2.93 4.39 9.31
N THR A 44 1.95 5.17 9.75
CA THR A 44 1.98 5.91 11.01
C THR A 44 1.91 4.98 12.22
N GLU A 45 1.16 3.88 12.12
CA GLU A 45 1.00 2.89 13.18
C GLU A 45 2.30 2.14 13.44
N VAL A 46 2.99 1.72 12.36
CA VAL A 46 4.30 1.09 12.46
C VAL A 46 5.33 2.07 13.03
N ALA A 47 5.30 3.34 12.58
CA ALA A 47 6.20 4.35 13.11
C ALA A 47 6.01 4.57 14.62
N ALA A 48 4.76 4.70 15.07
CA ALA A 48 4.42 4.88 16.48
C ALA A 48 4.83 3.66 17.33
N ALA A 49 4.60 2.44 16.84
CA ALA A 49 4.93 1.21 17.57
C ALA A 49 6.44 1.03 17.80
N HIS A 50 7.27 1.59 16.92
CA HIS A 50 8.73 1.40 16.94
C HIS A 50 9.52 2.67 17.28
N GLY A 51 8.86 3.78 17.62
CA GLY A 51 9.52 5.04 17.97
C GLY A 51 10.15 5.77 16.78
N TYR A 52 9.63 5.54 15.57
CA TYR A 52 10.03 6.23 14.35
C TYR A 52 9.06 7.35 13.97
N THR A 53 9.43 8.15 12.97
CA THR A 53 8.56 9.12 12.33
C THR A 53 8.16 8.61 10.95
N ALA A 54 6.85 8.55 10.69
CA ALA A 54 6.35 8.30 9.34
C ALA A 54 6.43 9.58 8.51
N VAL A 55 6.76 9.43 7.23
CA VAL A 55 6.79 10.51 6.25
C VAL A 55 5.44 10.50 5.53
N SER A 56 4.75 11.63 5.55
CA SER A 56 3.42 11.82 4.95
C SER A 56 3.50 12.22 3.49
#